data_AF-A0A931FWY7-F1
#
_entry.id   AF-A0A931FWY7-F1
#
_cell.length_a   1.000
_cell.length_b   1.000
_cell.length_c   1.000
_cell.angle_alpha   90.00
_cell.angle_beta   90.00
_cell.angle_gamma   90.00
#
_symmetry.space_group_name_H-M   'P 1'
#
loop_
_entity.id
_entity.type
_entity.pdbx_description
1 polymer ?
#
loop_
_entity_poly.entity_id
_entity_poly.type
_entity_poly.pdbx_seq_one_letter_code
_entity_poly.pdbx_strand_id
1 'polypeptide(L)' 'MKSFYEFNRNSPQERRERNSLYPKLARFHIALREELSEEEYQAFYRAEKEALASYKPMYNQTQNRWAAAY' A
#
# COMPACT_ATOMS: atom_id res chain seq x y z
N MET A 1 9.81 -4.39 -7.69
CA MET A 1 8.96 -5.29 -6.88
C MET A 1 7.54 -4.78 -6.96
N LYS A 2 6.56 -5.64 -7.27
CA LYS A 2 5.12 -5.28 -7.21
C LYS A 2 4.75 -4.95 -5.77
N SER A 3 3.95 -3.92 -5.55
CA SER A 3 3.36 -3.62 -4.24
C SER A 3 2.25 -4.63 -3.88
N PHE A 4 1.90 -4.69 -2.58
CA PHE A 4 0.88 -5.61 -2.07
C PHE A 4 -0.48 -5.49 -2.78
N TYR A 5 -0.86 -4.29 -3.23
CA TYR A 5 -2.16 -3.97 -3.84
C TYR A 5 -2.19 -4.14 -5.36
N GLU A 6 -1.05 -4.49 -5.98
CA GLU A 6 -0.93 -4.73 -7.42
C GLU A 6 -1.15 -6.20 -7.82
N PHE A 7 -1.23 -7.11 -6.84
CA PHE A 7 -1.53 -8.52 -7.10
C PHE A 7 -3.02 -8.74 -7.37
N ASN A 8 -3.33 -9.57 -8.37
CA ASN A 8 -4.72 -9.92 -8.64
C ASN A 8 -5.28 -10.84 -7.55
N ARG A 9 -6.25 -10.32 -6.79
CA ARG A 9 -6.95 -11.08 -5.74
C ARG A 9 -7.78 -12.25 -6.29
N ASN A 10 -8.18 -12.20 -7.56
CA ASN A 10 -8.97 -13.25 -8.20
C ASN A 10 -8.10 -14.39 -8.75
N SER A 11 -6.77 -14.20 -8.84
CA SER A 11 -5.83 -15.25 -9.25
C SER A 11 -5.29 -16.02 -8.04
N PRO A 12 -5.55 -17.33 -7.91
CA PRO A 12 -5.01 -18.14 -6.83
C PRO A 12 -3.47 -18.20 -6.83
N GLN A 13 -2.82 -18.03 -7.99
CA GLN A 13 -1.36 -17.98 -8.08
C GLN A 13 -0.83 -16.66 -7.52
N GLU A 14 -1.36 -15.52 -7.97
CA GLU A 14 -0.90 -14.21 -7.47
C GLU A 14 -1.21 -14.00 -5.99
N ARG A 15 -2.30 -14.58 -5.47
CA ARG A 15 -2.54 -14.58 -4.01
C ARG A 15 -1.45 -15.32 -3.24
N ARG A 16 -1.02 -16.48 -3.74
CA ARG A 16 0.06 -17.26 -3.09
C ARG A 16 1.38 -16.50 -3.15
N GLU A 17 1.69 -15.90 -4.30
CA GLU A 17 2.88 -15.07 -4.49
C GLU A 17 2.87 -13.86 -3.54
N ARG A 18 1.77 -13.11 -3.49
CA ARG A 18 1.59 -11.99 -2.55
C ARG A 18 1.77 -12.42 -1.10
N ASN A 19 1.18 -13.53 -0.70
CA ASN A 19 1.27 -14.03 0.67
C ASN A 19 2.71 -14.48 1.01
N SER A 20 3.46 -14.98 0.03
CA SER A 20 4.88 -15.32 0.19
C SER A 20 5.75 -14.07 0.33
N LEU A 21 5.51 -13.06 -0.50
CA LEU A 21 6.27 -11.80 -0.52
C LEU A 21 5.93 -10.89 0.67
N TYR A 22 4.68 -10.92 1.14
CA TYR A 22 4.15 -10.04 2.17
C TYR A 22 3.38 -10.81 3.26
N PRO A 23 4.03 -11.76 3.97
CA PRO A 23 3.32 -12.69 4.85
C PRO A 23 2.63 -12.00 6.03
N LYS A 24 3.27 -10.97 6.62
CA LYS A 24 2.69 -10.21 7.74
C LYS A 24 1.49 -9.38 7.31
N LEU A 25 1.63 -8.64 6.21
CA LEU A 25 0.56 -7.79 5.68
C LEU A 25 -0.62 -8.65 5.16
N ALA A 26 -0.33 -9.80 4.55
CA ALA A 26 -1.35 -10.75 4.14
C ALA A 26 -2.16 -11.27 5.33
N ARG A 27 -1.50 -11.66 6.43
CA ARG A 27 -2.18 -12.11 7.66
C ARG A 27 -3.03 -11.01 8.29
N PHE A 28 -2.50 -9.79 8.34
CA PHE A 28 -3.25 -8.63 8.82
C PHE A 28 -4.52 -8.38 8.02
N HIS A 29 -4.44 -8.41 6.68
CA HIS A 29 -5.60 -8.27 5.80
C HIS A 29 -6.60 -9.44 5.90
N ILE A 30 -6.13 -10.64 6.27
CA ILE A 30 -7.04 -11.77 6.55
C ILE A 30 -7.82 -11.49 7.83
N ALA A 31 -7.13 -11.16 8.93
CA ALA A 31 -7.76 -10.86 10.21
C ALA A 31 -8.75 -9.69 10.11
N LEU A 32 -8.41 -8.64 9.36
CA LEU A 32 -9.33 -7.51 9.15
C LEU A 32 -10.63 -7.92 8.45
N ARG A 33 -10.61 -8.89 7.54
CA ARG A 33 -11.83 -9.38 6.87
C ARG A 33 -12.69 -10.26 7.77
N GLU A 34 -12.11 -10.82 8.82
CA GLU A 34 -12.83 -11.62 9.82
C GLU A 34 -13.52 -10.71 10.84
N GLU A 35 -12.94 -9.55 11.15
CA GLU A 35 -13.46 -8.59 12.12
C GLU A 35 -14.43 -7.58 11.51
N LEU A 36 -14.15 -7.09 10.30
CA LEU A 36 -14.92 -6.04 9.63
C LEU A 36 -16.00 -6.63 8.73
N SER A 37 -17.10 -5.89 8.55
CA SER A 37 -18.00 -6.17 7.43
C SER A 37 -17.26 -6.02 6.09
N GLU A 38 -17.76 -6.68 5.04
CA GLU A 38 -17.12 -6.58 3.72
C GLU A 38 -17.08 -5.13 3.22
N GLU A 39 -18.07 -4.31 3.57
CA GLU A 39 -18.13 -2.88 3.21
C GLU A 39 -17.03 -2.08 3.90
N GLU A 40 -16.87 -2.26 5.21
CA GLU A 40 -15.82 -1.61 6.01
C GLU A 40 -14.42 -2.04 5.57
N TYR A 41 -14.23 -3.33 5.30
CA TYR A 41 -12.97 -3.83 4.76
C TYR A 41 -12.64 -3.22 3.40
N GLN A 42 -13.63 -3.10 2.51
CA GLN A 42 -13.42 -2.49 1.19
C GLN A 42 -13.11 -1.00 1.29
N ALA A 43 -13.74 -0.29 2.22
CA ALA A 43 -13.43 1.11 2.50
C ALA A 43 -11.98 1.26 3.01
N PHE A 44 -11.58 0.44 3.98
CA PHE A 44 -10.21 0.39 4.50
C PHE A 44 -9.19 0.10 3.39
N TYR A 45 -9.43 -0.95 2.60
CA TYR A 45 -8.53 -1.39 1.53
C TYR A 45 -8.32 -0.31 0.46
N ARG A 46 -9.38 0.45 0.12
CA ARG A 46 -9.29 1.57 -0.82
C ARG A 46 -8.47 2.71 -0.25
N ALA A 47 -8.77 3.13 0.98
CA ALA A 47 -8.05 4.21 1.66
C ALA A 47 -6.56 3.91 1.81
N GLU A 48 -6.20 2.67 2.17
CA GLU A 48 -4.81 2.25 2.32
C GLU A 48 -4.06 2.24 0.97
N LYS A 49 -4.72 1.78 -0.10
CA LYS A 49 -4.18 1.83 -1.46
C LYS A 49 -3.94 3.27 -1.94
N GLU A 50 -4.87 4.18 -1.67
CA GLU A 50 -4.75 5.59 -2.02
C GLU A 50 -3.65 6.28 -1.21
N ALA A 51 -3.54 6.00 0.09
CA ALA A 51 -2.47 6.53 0.93
C ALA A 51 -1.07 6.14 0.42
N LEU A 52 -0.91 4.89 -0.04
CA LEU A 52 0.35 4.43 -0.65
C LEU A 52 0.65 5.09 -1.99
N ALA A 53 -0.37 5.36 -2.81
CA ALA A 53 -0.20 6.09 -4.07
C ALA A 53 0.22 7.55 -3.82
N SER A 54 -0.31 8.17 -2.76
CA SER A 54 0.03 9.53 -2.33
C SER A 54 1.41 9.64 -1.69
N TYR A 55 1.94 8.56 -1.11
CA TYR A 55 3.30 8.51 -0.54
C TYR A 55 4.41 8.36 -1.61
N LYS A 56 4.13 8.66 -2.88
CA LYS A 56 5.25 8.86 -3.82
C LYS A 56 6.06 10.04 -3.31
N PRO A 57 7.37 9.87 -3.05
CA PRO A 57 8.18 10.97 -2.57
C PRO A 57 8.08 12.08 -3.61
N MET A 58 7.61 13.26 -3.19
CA MET A 58 7.82 14.51 -3.92
C MET A 58 9.33 14.74 -3.97
N TYR A 59 10.03 14.02 -4.87
CA TYR A 59 11.45 14.16 -5.14
C TYR A 59 11.71 15.39 -6.02
N ASN A 60 10.96 16.46 -5.76
CA ASN A 60 11.09 17.80 -6.32
C ASN A 60 10.86 18.81 -5.20
N GLN A 61 11.45 18.57 -4.02
CA GLN A 61 11.77 19.69 -3.14
C GLN A 61 13.01 20.34 -3.73
N THR A 62 12.75 21.39 -4.52
CA THR A 62 13.70 22.40 -4.95
C THR A 62 14.72 22.63 -3.83
N GLN A 63 16.00 22.40 -4.12
CA GLN A 63 17.08 22.79 -3.23
C GLN A 63 16.98 24.30 -2.99
N ASN A 64 16.30 24.71 -1.92
CA ASN A 64 16.44 26.05 -1.35
C ASN A 64 17.86 26.16 -0.82
N ARG A 65 18.81 26.42 -1.71
CA ARG A 65 20.11 26.98 -1.36
C ARG A 65 19.82 28.38 -0.86
N TRP A 66 19.88 28.57 0.46
CA TRP A 66 19.98 29.90 1.05
C TRP A 66 21.23 30.55 0.46
N ALA A 67 21.04 31.49 -0.46
CA ALA A 67 22.13 32.33 -0.93
C ALA A 67 22.60 33.15 0.27
N ALA A 68 23.76 32.80 0.82
CA ALA A 68 24.48 33.71 1.70
C ALA A 68 24.85 34.94 0.86
N ALA A 69 24.15 36.04 1.09
CA ALA A 69 24.56 37.35 0.59
C ALA A 69 25.84 37.75 1.35
N TYR A 70 26.91 38.02 0.60
CA TYR A 70 28.16 38.61 1.08
C TYR A 70 28.12 40.12 0.80
#